data_AF-A0A1G9LPY1-F1
#
_entry.id   AF-A0A1G9LPY1-F1
#
_cell.length_a   1.000
_cell.length_b   1.000
_cell.length_c   1.000
_cell.angle_alpha   90.00
_cell.angle_beta   90.00
_cell.angle_gamma   90.00
#
_symmetry.space_group_name_H-M   'P 1'
#
loop_
_entity.id
_entity.type
_entity.pdbx_description
1 polymer ?
#
loop_
_entity_poly.entity_id
_entity_poly.type
_entity_poly.pdbx_seq_one_letter_code
_entity_poly.pdbx_strand_id
1 'polypeptide(L)'
;MNGSTVYPLAPSAWGAAEEIPVDNVVQAFVVSDTPSVYGTSYINVHLEPDPLTGGWRVRSGDSVIGGIAASHRSRFTPLERVHGSGLVPATLAGVRLDPALGRFAVDVFLPPALVSVPRNNAPTGAVVLPPGDMFVVDTSAGEFTGGELDMRSPGQWLVGLTVLGDAVVATLDGRVLGTFSDQDNTVLSAFVGEETVFARAHIVDGMVGLDVSEPSPDPDVVPPLTIPADEPKRAWTVTTFPDGTWSITVERNAAVDADDISTPTAHSRPVSSPTADGATTAPAPSVDFTPTTSFRASSATYLTEMEKLRLRREHQGRSRGGRHRRRHP
;
A
#
# COMPACT_ATOMS: atom_id res chain seq x y z
N MET A 1 -12.05 17.09 -30.99
CA MET A 1 -12.28 16.26 -29.79
C MET A 1 -10.92 15.66 -29.47
N ASN A 2 -10.25 16.13 -28.42
CA ASN A 2 -8.99 15.50 -28.01
C ASN A 2 -9.34 14.09 -27.52
N GLY A 3 -8.69 13.06 -28.07
CA GLY A 3 -8.92 11.68 -27.67
C GLY A 3 -8.72 11.52 -26.15
N SER A 4 -9.44 10.59 -25.54
CA SER A 4 -9.26 10.23 -24.13
C SER A 4 -7.79 9.91 -23.87
N THR A 5 -7.18 10.57 -22.89
CA THR A 5 -5.81 10.26 -22.48
C THR A 5 -5.77 8.88 -21.84
N VAL A 6 -4.90 8.02 -22.34
CA VAL A 6 -4.78 6.62 -21.91
C VAL A 6 -3.78 6.48 -20.76
N TYR A 7 -3.98 5.48 -19.91
CA TYR A 7 -3.03 5.08 -18.89
C TYR A 7 -2.52 3.67 -19.20
N PRO A 8 -1.23 3.50 -19.58
CA PRO A 8 -0.68 2.20 -19.95
C PRO A 8 -0.50 1.31 -18.72
N LEU A 9 -1.19 0.17 -18.71
CA LEU A 9 -1.03 -0.89 -17.72
C LEU A 9 -0.01 -1.90 -18.23
N ALA A 10 0.67 -2.57 -17.29
CA ALA A 10 1.35 -3.81 -17.63
C ALA A 10 0.27 -4.89 -17.91
N PRO A 11 0.47 -5.79 -18.88
CA PRO A 11 -0.47 -6.88 -19.15
C PRO A 11 -0.36 -8.02 -18.13
N SER A 12 0.77 -8.11 -17.43
CA SER A 12 1.08 -9.11 -16.41
C SER A 12 1.95 -8.51 -15.31
N ALA A 13 2.16 -9.26 -14.23
CA ALA A 13 3.18 -8.97 -13.23
C ALA A 13 4.08 -10.20 -13.12
N TRP A 14 5.37 -10.05 -13.45
CA TRP A 14 6.35 -11.17 -13.49
C TRP A 14 5.87 -12.37 -14.32
N GLY A 15 5.25 -12.09 -15.48
CA GLY A 15 4.68 -13.11 -16.36
C GLY A 15 3.35 -13.71 -15.90
N ALA A 16 2.85 -13.36 -14.72
CA ALA A 16 1.53 -13.77 -14.25
C ALA A 16 0.46 -12.76 -14.68
N ALA A 17 -0.47 -13.19 -15.54
CA ALA A 17 -1.64 -12.42 -15.93
C ALA A 17 -2.93 -13.13 -15.50
N GLU A 18 -3.92 -12.36 -15.09
CA GLU A 18 -5.32 -12.79 -15.09
C GLU A 18 -5.90 -12.60 -16.49
N GLU A 19 -6.42 -13.68 -17.06
CA GLU A 19 -7.17 -13.66 -18.31
C GLU A 19 -8.64 -13.36 -17.99
N ILE A 20 -9.14 -12.20 -18.45
CA ILE A 20 -10.51 -11.77 -18.19
C ILE A 20 -11.33 -11.93 -19.46
N PRO A 21 -12.34 -12.81 -19.46
CA PRO A 21 -13.12 -13.06 -20.66
C PRO A 21 -13.92 -11.84 -21.07
N VAL A 22 -13.93 -11.58 -22.37
CA VAL A 22 -14.77 -10.56 -23.00
C VAL A 22 -16.04 -11.22 -23.51
N ASP A 23 -17.17 -10.75 -23.02
CA ASP A 23 -18.50 -11.18 -23.45
C ASP A 23 -18.97 -10.42 -24.69
N ASN A 24 -19.92 -11.04 -25.41
CA ASN A 24 -20.60 -10.44 -26.57
C ASN A 24 -19.62 -9.91 -27.64
N VAL A 25 -18.55 -10.67 -27.89
CA VAL A 25 -17.50 -10.29 -28.85
C VAL A 25 -18.07 -10.06 -30.24
N VAL A 26 -17.84 -8.86 -30.77
CA VAL A 26 -18.21 -8.43 -32.12
C VAL A 26 -17.25 -9.06 -33.13
N GLN A 27 -17.61 -10.25 -33.60
CA GLN A 27 -16.76 -11.10 -34.45
C GLN A 27 -16.25 -10.40 -35.71
N ALA A 28 -17.03 -9.49 -36.31
CA ALA A 28 -16.63 -8.80 -37.53
C ALA A 28 -15.34 -7.98 -37.38
N PHE A 29 -15.17 -7.30 -36.24
CA PHE A 29 -13.97 -6.51 -35.96
C PHE A 29 -12.78 -7.39 -35.59
N VAL A 30 -13.03 -8.46 -34.84
CA VAL A 30 -11.96 -9.39 -34.46
C VAL A 30 -11.40 -10.10 -35.69
N VAL A 31 -12.26 -10.54 -36.62
CA VAL A 31 -11.81 -11.19 -37.86
C VAL A 31 -11.00 -10.25 -38.75
N SER A 32 -11.34 -8.96 -38.83
CA SER A 32 -10.59 -8.01 -39.68
C SER A 32 -9.19 -7.71 -39.16
N ASP A 33 -9.04 -7.69 -37.83
CA ASP A 33 -7.82 -7.21 -37.18
C ASP A 33 -6.92 -8.36 -36.70
N THR A 34 -7.36 -9.61 -36.85
CA THR A 34 -6.59 -10.79 -36.43
C THR A 34 -5.73 -11.31 -37.58
N PRO A 35 -4.39 -11.26 -37.49
CA PRO A 35 -3.49 -11.66 -38.57
C PRO A 35 -3.43 -13.17 -38.80
N SER A 36 -3.87 -13.99 -37.84
CA SER A 36 -3.79 -15.45 -37.92
C SER A 36 -4.94 -16.16 -37.19
N VAL A 37 -5.48 -17.21 -37.81
CA VAL A 37 -6.42 -18.16 -37.17
C VAL A 37 -5.69 -19.21 -36.32
N TYR A 38 -4.36 -19.25 -36.38
CA TYR A 38 -3.51 -20.16 -35.62
C TYR A 38 -2.80 -19.40 -34.48
N GLY A 39 -2.88 -19.95 -33.27
CA GLY A 39 -2.27 -19.35 -32.07
C GLY A 39 -3.09 -18.23 -31.48
N THR A 40 -2.45 -17.42 -30.63
CA THR A 40 -3.02 -16.22 -30.02
C THR A 40 -2.46 -15.00 -30.72
N SER A 41 -3.34 -14.13 -31.21
CA SER A 41 -2.96 -12.79 -31.68
C SER A 41 -3.15 -11.79 -30.56
N TYR A 42 -2.24 -10.84 -30.41
CA TYR A 42 -2.32 -9.82 -29.36
C TYR A 42 -2.71 -8.48 -29.97
N ILE A 43 -3.67 -7.81 -29.36
CA ILE A 43 -4.13 -6.48 -29.77
C ILE A 43 -4.17 -5.53 -28.58
N ASN A 44 -3.86 -4.25 -28.82
CA ASN A 44 -4.01 -3.20 -27.81
C ASN A 44 -5.49 -2.90 -27.60
N VAL A 45 -5.89 -2.79 -26.33
CA VAL A 45 -7.27 -2.52 -25.94
C VAL A 45 -7.37 -1.47 -24.84
N HIS A 46 -8.50 -0.79 -24.82
CA HIS A 46 -8.89 0.19 -23.83
C HIS A 46 -10.12 -0.30 -23.06
N LEU A 47 -10.13 -0.06 -21.75
CA LEU A 47 -11.20 -0.49 -20.85
C LEU A 47 -12.02 0.71 -20.41
N GLU A 48 -13.08 1.07 -21.15
CA GLU A 48 -13.96 2.18 -20.78
C GLU A 48 -15.01 1.74 -19.76
N PRO A 49 -15.40 2.57 -18.78
CA PRO A 49 -16.54 2.28 -17.92
C PRO A 49 -17.83 2.14 -18.73
N ASP A 50 -18.59 1.07 -18.51
CA ASP A 50 -19.92 0.93 -19.08
C ASP A 50 -20.99 1.25 -18.02
N PRO A 51 -21.66 2.42 -18.07
CA PRO A 51 -22.66 2.80 -17.07
C PRO A 51 -23.95 1.96 -17.16
N LEU A 52 -24.20 1.28 -18.29
CA LEU A 52 -25.41 0.47 -18.45
C LEU A 52 -25.28 -0.87 -17.72
N THR A 53 -24.12 -1.52 -17.87
CA THR A 53 -23.88 -2.86 -17.31
C THR A 53 -23.13 -2.83 -15.98
N GLY A 54 -22.50 -1.70 -15.64
CA GLY A 54 -21.58 -1.58 -14.51
C GLY A 54 -20.24 -2.28 -14.76
N GLY A 55 -20.00 -2.81 -15.96
CA GLY A 55 -18.77 -3.47 -16.37
C GLY A 55 -17.79 -2.54 -17.06
N TRP A 56 -16.94 -3.10 -17.93
CA TRP A 56 -16.15 -2.33 -18.89
C TRP A 56 -16.57 -2.63 -20.31
N ARG A 57 -16.54 -1.60 -21.16
CA ARG A 57 -16.56 -1.75 -22.61
C ARG A 57 -15.12 -1.89 -23.09
N VAL A 58 -14.84 -2.95 -23.83
CA VAL A 58 -13.50 -3.22 -24.39
C VAL A 58 -13.44 -2.65 -25.80
N ARG A 59 -12.47 -1.77 -26.05
CA ARG A 59 -12.27 -1.12 -27.35
C ARG A 59 -10.88 -1.37 -27.89
N SER A 60 -10.73 -1.41 -29.21
CA SER A 60 -9.44 -1.30 -29.88
C SER A 60 -9.56 -0.23 -30.95
N GLY A 61 -8.71 0.79 -30.85
CA GLY A 61 -8.90 2.05 -31.59
C GLY A 61 -10.31 2.61 -31.41
N ASP A 62 -11.01 2.84 -32.51
CA ASP A 62 -12.37 3.39 -32.52
C ASP A 62 -13.49 2.33 -32.42
N SER A 63 -13.14 1.05 -32.40
CA SER A 63 -14.10 -0.06 -32.45
C SER A 63 -14.37 -0.65 -31.07
N VAL A 64 -15.63 -1.04 -30.82
CA VAL A 64 -16.00 -1.83 -29.63
C VAL A 64 -15.85 -3.31 -29.95
N ILE A 65 -15.00 -4.00 -29.20
CA ILE A 65 -14.79 -5.44 -29.32
C ILE A 65 -15.87 -6.21 -28.56
N GLY A 66 -16.23 -5.75 -27.37
CA GLY A 66 -17.20 -6.43 -26.50
C GLY A 66 -17.27 -5.78 -25.12
N GLY A 67 -17.69 -6.54 -24.11
CA GLY A 67 -17.79 -6.05 -22.73
C GLY A 67 -17.25 -7.05 -21.71
N ILE A 68 -16.71 -6.55 -20.61
CA ILE A 68 -16.33 -7.32 -19.43
C ILE A 68 -17.40 -7.10 -18.36
N ALA A 69 -17.88 -8.19 -17.76
CA ALA A 69 -18.93 -8.15 -16.75
C ALA A 69 -18.52 -7.38 -15.47
N ALA A 70 -19.53 -6.82 -14.78
CA ALA A 70 -19.34 -6.05 -13.55
C ALA A 70 -18.66 -6.86 -12.42
N SER A 71 -18.90 -8.18 -12.36
CA SER A 71 -18.27 -9.08 -11.39
C SER A 71 -16.76 -9.19 -11.56
N HIS A 72 -16.25 -9.10 -12.80
CA HIS A 72 -14.82 -9.04 -13.04
C HIS A 72 -14.28 -7.67 -12.66
N ARG A 73 -14.91 -6.59 -13.14
CA ARG A 73 -14.53 -5.20 -12.82
C ARG A 73 -14.43 -4.94 -11.31
N SER A 74 -15.38 -5.45 -10.51
CA SER A 74 -15.40 -5.23 -9.06
C SER A 74 -14.17 -5.79 -8.31
N ARG A 75 -13.42 -6.72 -8.91
CA ARG A 75 -12.17 -7.24 -8.33
C ARG A 75 -11.00 -6.28 -8.51
N PHE A 76 -11.06 -5.40 -9.50
CA PHE A 76 -10.00 -4.49 -9.91
C PHE A 76 -10.26 -3.06 -9.42
N THR A 77 -10.49 -2.91 -8.12
CA THR A 77 -10.71 -1.58 -7.52
C THR A 77 -9.58 -0.58 -7.79
N PRO A 78 -8.29 -0.95 -7.94
CA PRO A 78 -7.25 0.02 -8.28
C PRO A 78 -7.43 0.69 -9.65
N LEU A 79 -8.14 0.07 -10.59
CA LEU A 79 -8.45 0.67 -11.90
C LEU A 79 -9.48 1.80 -11.79
N GLU A 80 -10.31 1.82 -10.74
CA GLU A 80 -11.22 2.95 -10.49
C GLU A 80 -10.45 4.24 -10.20
N ARG A 81 -9.21 4.15 -9.69
CA ARG A 81 -8.33 5.31 -9.51
C ARG A 81 -7.89 5.91 -10.85
N VAL A 82 -7.65 5.06 -11.85
CA VAL A 82 -7.32 5.50 -13.21
C VAL A 82 -8.51 6.23 -13.82
N HIS A 83 -9.70 5.62 -13.74
CA HIS A 83 -10.96 6.22 -14.21
C HIS A 83 -11.29 7.53 -13.50
N GLY A 84 -11.18 7.55 -12.16
CA GLY A 84 -11.41 8.73 -11.34
C GLY A 84 -10.41 9.86 -11.63
N SER A 85 -9.23 9.53 -12.16
CA SER A 85 -8.25 10.51 -12.64
C SER A 85 -8.55 11.04 -14.05
N GLY A 86 -9.66 10.61 -14.67
CA GLY A 86 -10.07 11.02 -16.02
C GLY A 86 -9.33 10.30 -17.14
N LEU A 87 -8.68 9.19 -16.85
CA LEU A 87 -7.86 8.41 -17.79
C LEU A 87 -8.54 7.08 -18.13
N VAL A 88 -8.20 6.52 -19.29
CA VAL A 88 -8.70 5.20 -19.71
C VAL A 88 -7.58 4.17 -19.64
N PRO A 89 -7.71 3.08 -18.85
CA PRO A 89 -6.72 2.02 -18.82
C PRO A 89 -6.52 1.39 -20.19
N ALA A 90 -5.25 1.20 -20.57
CA ALA A 90 -4.84 0.53 -21.80
C ALA A 90 -3.99 -0.71 -21.46
N THR A 91 -4.26 -1.84 -22.11
CA THR A 91 -3.54 -3.11 -21.93
C THR A 91 -3.61 -3.94 -23.21
N LEU A 92 -3.21 -5.21 -23.14
CA LEU A 92 -3.32 -6.19 -24.21
C LEU A 92 -4.54 -7.11 -24.04
N ALA A 93 -5.12 -7.50 -25.17
CA ALA A 93 -6.05 -8.63 -25.26
C ALA A 93 -5.47 -9.72 -26.15
N GLY A 94 -5.70 -10.97 -25.76
CA GLY A 94 -5.41 -12.16 -26.55
C GLY A 94 -6.65 -12.57 -27.33
N VAL A 95 -6.48 -12.77 -28.62
CA VAL A 95 -7.52 -13.21 -29.54
C VAL A 95 -7.18 -14.59 -30.05
N ARG A 96 -8.11 -15.54 -29.88
CA ARG A 96 -7.91 -16.93 -30.29
C ARG A 96 -9.19 -17.52 -30.87
N LEU A 97 -9.06 -18.28 -31.96
CA LEU A 97 -10.18 -19.06 -32.49
C LEU A 97 -10.52 -20.20 -31.53
N ASP A 98 -11.77 -20.24 -31.05
CA ASP A 98 -12.34 -21.41 -30.41
C ASP A 98 -12.82 -22.38 -31.50
N PRO A 99 -12.12 -23.52 -31.71
CA PRO A 99 -12.49 -24.46 -32.76
C PRO A 99 -13.81 -25.20 -32.48
N ALA A 100 -14.24 -25.29 -31.22
CA ALA A 100 -15.50 -25.95 -30.86
C ALA A 100 -16.70 -25.07 -31.19
N LEU A 101 -16.57 -23.75 -31.03
CA LEU A 101 -17.64 -22.79 -31.30
C LEU A 101 -17.55 -22.13 -32.68
N GLY A 102 -16.41 -22.26 -33.36
CA GLY A 102 -16.16 -21.64 -34.66
C GLY A 102 -16.17 -20.10 -34.59
N ARG A 103 -15.75 -19.54 -33.46
CA ARG A 103 -15.76 -18.10 -33.16
C ARG A 103 -14.49 -17.70 -32.43
N PHE A 104 -14.12 -16.43 -32.52
CA PHE A 104 -13.01 -15.91 -31.73
C PHE A 104 -13.44 -15.63 -30.29
N ALA A 105 -12.67 -16.17 -29.36
CA ALA A 105 -12.64 -15.79 -27.95
C ALA A 105 -11.61 -14.66 -27.77
N VAL A 106 -11.91 -13.75 -26.86
CA VAL A 106 -11.06 -12.62 -26.52
C VAL A 106 -10.94 -12.55 -25.01
N ASP A 107 -9.71 -12.53 -24.53
CA ASP A 107 -9.38 -12.40 -23.11
C ASP A 107 -8.49 -11.16 -22.93
N VAL A 108 -8.88 -10.27 -22.02
CA VAL A 108 -8.06 -9.11 -21.63
C VAL A 108 -7.07 -9.55 -20.56
N PHE A 109 -5.80 -9.21 -20.74
CA PHE A 109 -4.75 -9.49 -19.77
C PHE A 109 -4.59 -8.33 -18.80
N LEU A 110 -4.70 -8.63 -17.51
CA LEU A 110 -4.34 -7.71 -16.44
C LEU A 110 -3.46 -8.46 -15.41
N PRO A 111 -2.47 -7.81 -14.79
CA PRO A 111 -1.82 -8.33 -13.60
C PRO A 111 -2.83 -8.54 -12.46
N PRO A 112 -2.48 -9.31 -11.42
CA PRO A 112 -3.34 -9.45 -10.25
C PRO A 112 -3.78 -8.10 -9.69
N ALA A 113 -5.04 -8.01 -9.26
CA ALA A 113 -5.69 -6.73 -8.97
C ALA A 113 -4.87 -5.79 -8.06
N LEU A 114 -4.28 -6.31 -6.97
CA LEU A 114 -3.55 -5.51 -5.98
C LEU A 114 -2.22 -4.93 -6.49
N VAL A 115 -1.73 -5.41 -7.64
CA VAL A 115 -0.48 -4.96 -8.28
C VAL A 115 -0.69 -4.42 -9.69
N SER A 116 -1.94 -4.04 -10.02
CA SER A 116 -2.32 -3.61 -11.36
C SER A 116 -2.06 -2.14 -11.68
N VAL A 117 -2.01 -1.28 -10.65
CA VAL A 117 -1.80 0.16 -10.84
C VAL A 117 -0.77 0.66 -9.82
N PRO A 118 0.28 1.37 -10.24
CA PRO A 118 1.34 1.85 -9.33
C PRO A 118 0.83 2.81 -8.26
N ARG A 119 1.21 2.61 -7.00
CA ARG A 119 0.72 3.41 -5.87
C ARG A 119 1.26 4.84 -5.82
N ASN A 120 2.34 5.12 -6.54
CA ASN A 120 2.96 6.42 -6.70
C ASN A 120 2.99 6.86 -8.18
N ASN A 121 3.43 8.09 -8.44
CA ASN A 121 3.60 8.65 -9.78
C ASN A 121 5.10 8.82 -10.08
N ALA A 122 5.49 8.67 -11.34
CA ALA A 122 6.82 9.06 -11.78
C ALA A 122 6.95 10.60 -11.84
N PRO A 123 8.16 11.16 -11.66
CA PRO A 123 8.43 12.57 -11.88
C PRO A 123 8.06 13.02 -13.31
N THR A 124 7.76 14.30 -13.48
CA THR A 124 7.47 14.86 -14.81
C THR A 124 8.67 14.71 -15.74
N GLY A 125 8.44 14.15 -16.94
CA GLY A 125 9.49 13.93 -17.94
C GLY A 125 10.32 12.66 -17.72
N ALA A 126 10.01 11.86 -16.70
CA ALA A 126 10.65 10.54 -16.54
C ALA A 126 10.16 9.56 -17.61
N VAL A 127 11.07 8.73 -18.10
CA VAL A 127 10.76 7.60 -18.98
C VAL A 127 10.49 6.38 -18.12
N VAL A 128 9.32 5.76 -18.29
CA VAL A 128 9.01 4.50 -17.60
C VAL A 128 9.25 3.35 -18.58
N LEU A 129 10.13 2.42 -18.22
CA LEU A 129 10.43 1.25 -19.02
C LEU A 129 9.17 0.39 -19.23
N PRO A 130 9.02 -0.21 -20.43
CA PRO A 130 7.94 -1.15 -20.70
C PRO A 130 8.06 -2.39 -19.82
N PRO A 131 6.94 -3.08 -19.51
CA PRO A 131 6.96 -4.35 -18.78
C PRO A 131 7.66 -5.45 -19.59
N GLY A 132 8.20 -6.47 -18.92
CA GLY A 132 8.99 -7.52 -19.54
C GLY A 132 9.47 -8.60 -18.56
N ASP A 133 10.78 -8.74 -18.45
CA ASP A 133 11.42 -9.74 -17.61
C ASP A 133 11.45 -9.30 -16.14
N MET A 134 11.49 -10.29 -15.26
CA MET A 134 11.60 -10.07 -13.82
C MET A 134 13.07 -9.93 -13.40
N PHE A 135 13.41 -8.80 -12.78
CA PHE A 135 14.72 -8.57 -12.15
C PHE A 135 14.55 -8.44 -10.64
N VAL A 136 15.11 -9.38 -9.88
CA VAL A 136 14.98 -9.39 -8.41
C VAL A 136 15.88 -8.32 -7.82
N VAL A 137 15.30 -7.45 -6.98
CA VAL A 137 16.05 -6.42 -6.26
C VAL A 137 16.61 -7.04 -4.97
N ASP A 138 17.93 -6.99 -4.79
CA ASP A 138 18.57 -7.26 -3.52
C ASP A 138 18.35 -6.09 -2.56
N THR A 139 17.32 -6.21 -1.73
CA THR A 139 16.94 -5.22 -0.72
C THR A 139 17.86 -5.19 0.49
N SER A 140 18.75 -6.19 0.66
CA SER A 140 19.71 -6.21 1.78
C SER A 140 20.79 -5.13 1.64
N ALA A 141 21.05 -4.69 0.40
CA ALA A 141 21.90 -3.55 0.08
C ALA A 141 21.15 -2.20 0.14
N GLY A 142 19.85 -2.22 0.46
CA GLY A 142 18.98 -1.05 0.47
C GLY A 142 18.78 -0.43 1.86
N GLU A 143 18.00 0.65 1.87
CA GLU A 143 17.64 1.41 3.07
C GLU A 143 16.31 0.98 3.69
N PHE A 144 15.53 0.12 3.02
CA PHE A 144 14.21 -0.31 3.47
C PHE A 144 14.31 -1.52 4.39
N THR A 145 13.66 -1.43 5.55
CA THR A 145 13.51 -2.58 6.45
C THR A 145 12.43 -3.54 5.94
N GLY A 146 12.48 -4.81 6.38
CA GLY A 146 11.45 -5.80 6.02
C GLY A 146 10.02 -5.31 6.35
N GLY A 147 9.82 -4.74 7.55
CA GLY A 147 8.52 -4.19 7.93
C GLY A 147 8.05 -3.01 7.07
N GLU A 148 8.97 -2.20 6.52
CA GLU A 148 8.63 -1.14 5.57
C GLU A 148 8.23 -1.68 4.19
N LEU A 149 8.81 -2.80 3.76
CA LEU A 149 8.44 -3.51 2.54
C LEU A 149 7.09 -4.22 2.70
N ASP A 150 6.85 -4.83 3.86
CA ASP A 150 5.58 -5.48 4.20
C ASP A 150 4.41 -4.49 4.16
N MET A 151 4.59 -3.28 4.71
CA MET A 151 3.57 -2.22 4.62
C MET A 151 3.26 -1.79 3.18
N ARG A 152 4.19 -2.00 2.24
CA ARG A 152 4.03 -1.67 0.82
C ARG A 152 3.54 -2.86 -0.01
N SER A 153 3.43 -4.03 0.61
CA SER A 153 2.99 -5.27 0.01
C SER A 153 1.49 -5.54 0.25
N PRO A 154 0.80 -6.24 -0.67
CA PRO A 154 1.15 -6.38 -2.08
C PRO A 154 0.91 -5.06 -2.82
N GLY A 155 1.83 -4.63 -3.68
CA GLY A 155 1.65 -3.39 -4.44
C GLY A 155 2.60 -3.24 -5.62
N GLN A 156 2.17 -2.46 -6.61
CA GLN A 156 3.04 -1.98 -7.68
C GLN A 156 3.50 -0.56 -7.36
N TRP A 157 4.75 -0.26 -7.71
CA TRP A 157 5.42 1.02 -7.46
C TRP A 157 6.24 1.41 -8.69
N LEU A 158 6.33 2.69 -8.98
CA LEU A 158 7.29 3.24 -9.93
C LEU A 158 8.57 3.58 -9.18
N VAL A 159 9.67 2.93 -9.55
CA VAL A 159 10.98 3.09 -8.91
C VAL A 159 11.97 3.69 -9.91
N GLY A 160 12.81 4.60 -9.44
CA GLY A 160 13.86 5.20 -10.26
C GLY A 160 15.05 4.25 -10.40
N LEU A 161 15.65 4.20 -11.58
CA LEU A 161 16.86 3.42 -11.85
C LEU A 161 18.04 4.36 -12.12
N THR A 162 19.19 4.09 -11.53
CA THR A 162 20.39 4.91 -11.72
C THR A 162 21.63 4.03 -11.72
N VAL A 163 22.53 4.25 -12.69
CA VAL A 163 23.83 3.57 -12.74
C VAL A 163 24.80 4.26 -11.77
N LEU A 164 25.42 3.48 -10.88
CA LEU A 164 26.45 3.93 -9.95
C LEU A 164 27.65 2.99 -10.03
N GLY A 165 28.71 3.43 -10.72
CA GLY A 165 29.82 2.54 -11.08
C GLY A 165 29.34 1.45 -12.03
N ASP A 166 29.55 0.19 -11.65
CA ASP A 166 29.17 -0.99 -12.45
C ASP A 166 27.82 -1.59 -12.01
N ALA A 167 27.10 -0.94 -11.09
CA ALA A 167 25.84 -1.42 -10.54
C ALA A 167 24.67 -0.50 -10.91
N VAL A 168 23.47 -1.08 -11.03
CA VAL A 168 22.22 -0.33 -11.15
C VAL A 168 21.56 -0.30 -9.77
N VAL A 169 21.21 0.90 -9.32
CA VAL A 169 20.54 1.13 -8.04
C VAL A 169 19.08 1.46 -8.30
N ALA A 170 18.18 0.72 -7.66
CA ALA A 170 16.76 1.03 -7.64
C ALA A 170 16.44 1.96 -6.47
N THR A 171 15.61 2.99 -6.70
CA THR A 171 15.21 3.96 -5.69
C THR A 171 13.69 4.10 -5.61
N LEU A 172 13.17 4.17 -4.39
CA LEU A 172 11.76 4.42 -4.11
C LEU A 172 11.65 5.61 -3.16
N ASP A 173 10.89 6.63 -3.53
CA ASP A 173 10.72 7.87 -2.76
C ASP A 173 12.06 8.54 -2.38
N GLY A 174 13.05 8.45 -3.26
CA GLY A 174 14.40 9.02 -3.06
C GLY A 174 15.31 8.23 -2.13
N ARG A 175 14.85 7.08 -1.59
CA ARG A 175 15.64 6.15 -0.79
C ARG A 175 16.09 4.97 -1.62
N VAL A 176 17.27 4.42 -1.33
CA VAL A 176 17.77 3.24 -2.02
C VAL A 176 16.93 2.03 -1.65
N LEU A 177 16.30 1.41 -2.64
CA LEU A 177 15.55 0.16 -2.48
C LEU A 177 16.47 -1.06 -2.49
N GLY A 178 17.51 -1.02 -3.31
CA GLY A 178 18.49 -2.10 -3.43
C GLY A 178 19.27 -2.05 -4.75
N THR A 179 20.03 -3.11 -4.99
CA THR A 179 20.81 -3.34 -6.22
C THR A 179 20.38 -4.67 -6.87
N PHE A 180 21.01 -5.07 -7.97
CA PHE A 180 20.76 -6.34 -8.65
C PHE A 180 21.99 -7.24 -8.64
N SER A 181 21.83 -8.48 -9.12
CA SER A 181 22.97 -9.36 -9.36
C SER A 181 23.92 -8.78 -10.42
N ASP A 182 25.19 -9.19 -10.45
CA ASP A 182 26.15 -8.69 -11.45
C ASP A 182 25.70 -8.89 -12.90
N GLN A 183 25.04 -10.03 -13.16
CA GLN A 183 24.47 -10.34 -14.47
C GLN A 183 23.33 -9.37 -14.82
N ASP A 184 22.43 -9.14 -13.87
CA ASP A 184 21.28 -8.25 -14.05
C ASP A 184 21.70 -6.79 -14.17
N ASN A 185 22.70 -6.34 -13.40
CA ASN A 185 23.29 -5.01 -13.51
C ASN A 185 23.86 -4.77 -14.91
N THR A 186 24.49 -5.78 -15.52
CA THR A 186 25.02 -5.70 -16.88
C THR A 186 23.90 -5.48 -17.90
N VAL A 187 22.75 -6.15 -17.74
CA VAL A 187 21.59 -5.99 -18.63
C VAL A 187 20.90 -4.64 -18.39
N LEU A 188 20.56 -4.34 -17.13
CA LEU A 188 19.82 -3.14 -16.76
C LEU A 188 20.60 -1.85 -17.04
N SER A 189 21.93 -1.86 -16.92
CA SER A 189 22.76 -0.70 -17.25
C SER A 189 22.67 -0.30 -18.72
N ALA A 190 22.36 -1.24 -19.63
CA ALA A 190 22.11 -0.93 -21.03
C ALA A 190 20.74 -0.25 -21.25
N PHE A 191 19.80 -0.40 -20.31
CA PHE A 191 18.47 0.23 -20.38
C PHE A 191 18.46 1.64 -19.76
N VAL A 192 19.38 1.91 -18.83
CA VAL A 192 19.48 3.20 -18.15
C VAL A 192 20.36 4.15 -18.96
N GLY A 193 19.71 5.05 -19.71
CA GLY A 193 20.38 6.11 -20.47
C GLY A 193 20.73 7.35 -19.62
N GLU A 194 20.93 8.49 -20.29
CA GLU A 194 21.18 9.79 -19.62
C GLU A 194 19.90 10.42 -19.01
N GLU A 195 18.73 9.91 -19.40
CA GLU A 195 17.44 10.40 -18.95
C GLU A 195 17.05 9.86 -17.57
N THR A 196 16.05 10.47 -16.94
CA THR A 196 15.50 9.95 -15.69
C THR A 196 14.64 8.72 -15.97
N VAL A 197 15.21 7.54 -15.77
CA VAL A 197 14.56 6.24 -16.05
C VAL A 197 13.86 5.70 -14.82
N PHE A 198 12.63 5.23 -15.01
CA PHE A 198 11.80 4.58 -14.00
C PHE A 198 11.35 3.20 -14.50
N ALA A 199 11.00 2.33 -13.57
CA ALA A 199 10.51 0.99 -13.85
C ALA A 199 9.31 0.65 -12.96
N ARG A 200 8.48 -0.30 -13.40
CA ARG A 200 7.47 -0.90 -12.54
C ARG A 200 8.16 -1.92 -11.64
N ALA A 201 7.99 -1.77 -10.34
CA ALA A 201 8.39 -2.73 -9.33
C ALA A 201 7.14 -3.31 -8.65
N HIS A 202 7.17 -4.60 -8.39
CA HIS A 202 6.15 -5.27 -7.59
C HIS A 202 6.77 -5.64 -6.24
N ILE A 203 6.05 -5.35 -5.16
CA ILE A 203 6.41 -5.71 -3.79
C ILE A 203 5.39 -6.72 -3.30
N VAL A 204 5.78 -7.99 -3.13
CA VAL A 204 4.91 -9.10 -2.76
C VAL A 204 5.61 -9.95 -1.70
N ASP A 205 5.00 -10.09 -0.52
CA ASP A 205 5.52 -10.85 0.61
C ASP A 205 6.97 -10.48 0.98
N GLY A 206 7.27 -9.18 1.02
CA GLY A 206 8.59 -8.63 1.32
C GLY A 206 9.63 -8.77 0.19
N MET A 207 9.33 -9.52 -0.88
CA MET A 207 10.17 -9.60 -2.07
C MET A 207 9.90 -8.43 -3.00
N VAL A 208 10.95 -7.93 -3.64
CA VAL A 208 10.87 -6.83 -4.59
C VAL A 208 11.49 -7.25 -5.91
N GLY A 209 10.76 -7.03 -6.99
CA GLY A 209 11.19 -7.38 -8.34
C GLY A 209 10.69 -6.36 -9.34
N LEU A 210 11.58 -5.94 -10.24
CA LEU A 210 11.19 -5.15 -11.40
C LEU A 210 10.46 -6.00 -12.42
N ASP A 211 9.65 -5.33 -13.23
CA ASP A 211 9.03 -5.85 -14.44
C ASP A 211 9.43 -4.90 -15.59
N VAL A 212 10.48 -5.27 -16.33
CA VAL A 212 11.11 -4.39 -17.33
C VAL A 212 11.56 -5.13 -18.58
N SER A 213 11.39 -4.49 -19.72
CA SER A 213 12.03 -4.85 -21.00
C SER A 213 12.88 -3.69 -21.53
N GLU A 214 13.58 -3.96 -22.64
CA GLU A 214 14.41 -2.97 -23.34
C GLU A 214 13.60 -1.70 -23.67
N PRO A 215 14.21 -0.49 -23.58
CA PRO A 215 13.54 0.75 -23.91
C PRO A 215 12.90 0.72 -25.31
N SER A 216 11.63 1.11 -25.41
CA SER A 216 10.96 1.32 -26.69
C SER A 216 11.43 2.63 -27.32
N PRO A 217 11.61 2.69 -28.66
CA PRO A 217 11.89 3.95 -29.36
C PRO A 217 10.77 4.98 -29.20
N ASP A 218 9.54 4.51 -29.03
CA ASP A 218 8.35 5.31 -28.71
C ASP A 218 7.81 4.82 -27.35
N PRO A 219 8.34 5.30 -26.22
CA PRO A 219 7.91 4.84 -24.91
C PRO A 219 6.51 5.38 -24.59
N ASP A 220 5.64 4.51 -24.07
CA ASP A 220 4.34 4.93 -23.56
C ASP A 220 4.54 5.88 -22.38
N VAL A 221 3.96 7.07 -22.48
CA VAL A 221 3.95 8.03 -21.37
C VAL A 221 3.01 7.50 -20.30
N VAL A 222 3.49 7.39 -19.06
CA VAL A 222 2.67 7.06 -17.89
C VAL A 222 2.21 8.37 -17.25
N PRO A 223 1.00 8.87 -17.54
CA PRO A 223 0.54 10.14 -16.97
C PRO A 223 0.31 9.99 -15.45
N PRO A 224 0.53 11.04 -14.66
CA PRO A 224 0.30 10.98 -13.22
C PRO A 224 -1.19 10.80 -12.91
N LEU A 225 -1.50 9.95 -11.95
CA LEU A 225 -2.84 9.79 -11.40
C LEU A 225 -3.12 10.93 -10.41
N THR A 226 -4.27 11.59 -10.57
CA THR A 226 -4.69 12.71 -9.72
C THR A 226 -5.43 12.24 -8.47
N ILE A 227 -6.07 11.07 -8.55
CA ILE A 227 -6.62 10.39 -7.39
C ILE A 227 -5.47 9.63 -6.70
N PRO A 228 -5.21 9.86 -5.40
CA PRO A 228 -4.15 9.16 -4.68
C PRO A 228 -4.48 7.67 -4.53
N ALA A 229 -3.45 6.83 -4.36
CA ALA A 229 -3.66 5.45 -3.94
C ALA A 229 -4.26 5.42 -2.53
N ASP A 230 -5.06 4.40 -2.25
CA ASP A 230 -5.44 4.11 -0.87
C ASP A 230 -4.17 3.81 -0.07
N GLU A 231 -3.92 4.61 0.97
CA GLU A 231 -2.81 4.32 1.87
C GLU A 231 -3.11 3.00 2.59
N PRO A 232 -2.15 2.07 2.66
CA PRO A 232 -2.27 0.92 3.55
C PRO A 232 -2.52 1.47 4.95
N LYS A 233 -3.62 1.03 5.58
CA LYS A 233 -3.97 1.47 6.94
C LYS A 233 -2.79 1.19 7.85
N ARG A 234 -2.08 2.25 8.22
CA ARG A 234 -1.08 2.18 9.27
C ARG A 234 -1.84 1.99 10.57
N ALA A 235 -1.35 1.09 11.41
CA ALA A 235 -1.82 0.98 12.77
C ALA A 235 -1.38 2.19 13.62
N TRP A 236 -0.83 3.24 13.01
CA TRP A 236 -0.51 4.50 13.67
C TRP A 236 -0.56 5.68 12.71
N THR A 237 -0.69 6.88 13.23
CA THR A 237 -0.75 8.13 12.47
C THR A 237 0.07 9.20 13.19
N VAL A 238 0.98 9.87 12.46
CA VAL A 238 1.68 11.06 12.96
C VAL A 238 0.87 12.29 12.56
N THR A 239 0.57 13.15 13.52
CA THR A 239 0.00 14.48 13.29
C THR A 239 1.05 15.51 13.66
N THR A 240 1.47 16.34 12.70
CA THR A 240 2.34 17.49 12.97
C THR A 240 1.47 18.73 13.17
N PHE A 241 1.68 19.42 14.29
CA PHE A 241 0.95 20.62 14.64
C PHE A 241 1.64 21.87 14.05
N PRO A 242 0.90 22.97 13.85
CA PRO A 242 1.45 24.22 13.30
C PRO A 242 2.61 24.83 14.11
N ASP A 243 2.78 24.46 15.36
CA ASP A 243 3.89 24.89 16.22
C ASP A 243 5.16 24.04 16.06
N GLY A 244 5.15 23.07 15.13
CA GLY A 244 6.26 22.15 14.87
C GLY A 244 6.32 20.95 15.82
N THR A 245 5.40 20.82 16.77
CA THR A 245 5.27 19.62 17.60
C THR A 245 4.57 18.50 16.83
N TRP A 246 4.69 17.25 17.29
CA TRP A 246 4.05 16.11 16.64
C TRP A 246 3.44 15.15 17.67
N SER A 247 2.37 14.46 17.30
CA SER A 247 1.78 13.36 18.06
C SER A 247 1.68 12.11 17.22
N ILE A 248 1.96 10.94 17.82
CA ILE A 248 1.68 9.65 17.21
C ILE A 248 0.45 9.06 17.89
N THR A 249 -0.57 8.74 17.11
CA THR A 249 -1.70 7.90 17.54
C THR A 249 -1.43 6.50 17.06
N VAL A 250 -1.48 5.49 17.93
CA VAL A 250 -1.31 4.07 17.55
C VAL A 250 -2.61 3.33 17.90
N GLU A 251 -3.09 2.46 17.02
CA GLU A 251 -4.15 1.51 17.34
C GLU A 251 -3.70 0.63 18.50
N ARG A 252 -4.53 0.53 19.54
CA ARG A 252 -4.19 -0.15 20.79
C ARG A 252 -3.60 -1.55 20.57
N ASN A 253 -4.16 -2.31 19.63
CA ASN A 253 -3.74 -3.69 19.36
C ASN A 253 -2.34 -3.77 18.72
N ALA A 254 -1.88 -2.71 18.05
CA ALA A 254 -0.53 -2.62 17.49
C ALA A 254 0.47 -1.95 18.45
N ALA A 255 -0.02 -1.34 19.53
CA ALA A 255 0.78 -0.70 20.57
C ALA A 255 1.16 -1.64 21.72
N VAL A 256 0.69 -2.89 21.70
CA VAL A 256 0.90 -3.89 22.76
C VAL A 256 1.62 -5.08 22.16
N ASP A 257 2.81 -5.39 22.70
CA ASP A 257 3.53 -6.60 22.32
C ASP A 257 2.76 -7.84 22.77
N ALA A 258 2.80 -8.91 21.98
CA ALA A 258 2.08 -10.15 22.32
C ALA A 258 2.49 -10.71 23.69
N ASP A 259 3.75 -10.51 24.09
CA ASP A 259 4.30 -10.92 25.38
C ASP A 259 3.82 -10.04 26.55
N ASP A 260 3.35 -8.81 26.27
CA ASP A 260 2.77 -7.91 27.27
C ASP A 260 1.28 -8.21 27.53
N ILE A 261 0.66 -9.06 26.70
CA ILE A 261 -0.72 -9.50 26.89
C ILE A 261 -0.76 -10.53 28.03
N SER A 262 -1.02 -10.07 29.24
CA SER A 262 -1.20 -10.96 30.39
C SER A 262 -2.45 -11.82 30.20
N THR A 263 -2.28 -13.13 30.03
CA THR A 263 -3.38 -14.08 30.11
C THR A 263 -3.68 -14.39 31.58
N PRO A 264 -4.94 -14.31 32.04
CA PRO A 264 -5.28 -14.63 33.42
C PRO A 264 -4.99 -16.11 33.69
N THR A 265 -4.22 -16.42 34.73
CA THR A 265 -4.02 -17.81 35.16
C THR A 265 -5.35 -18.42 35.64
N ALA A 266 -5.48 -19.75 35.61
CA ALA A 266 -6.73 -20.46 35.96
C ALA A 266 -7.29 -20.15 37.37
N HIS A 267 -6.51 -19.50 38.24
CA HIS A 267 -6.89 -19.11 39.60
C HIS A 267 -6.89 -17.59 39.81
N SER A 268 -6.77 -16.81 38.75
CA SER A 268 -6.89 -15.36 38.80
C SER A 268 -8.31 -14.96 39.21
N ARG A 269 -8.41 -13.98 40.11
CA ARG A 269 -9.70 -13.43 40.54
C ARG A 269 -10.13 -12.35 39.54
N PRO A 270 -11.36 -12.38 39.01
CA PRO A 270 -11.84 -11.32 38.15
C PRO A 270 -11.97 -10.03 38.96
N VAL A 271 -11.37 -8.95 38.46
CA VAL A 271 -11.61 -7.60 38.97
C VAL A 271 -12.70 -6.99 38.10
N SER A 272 -13.90 -6.84 38.65
CA SER A 272 -14.98 -6.13 37.97
C SER A 272 -14.64 -4.64 37.90
N SER A 273 -14.54 -4.10 36.69
CA SER A 273 -14.65 -2.67 36.47
C SER A 273 -16.02 -2.19 36.96
N PRO A 274 -16.17 -0.96 37.49
CA PRO A 274 -17.47 -0.45 37.91
C PRO A 274 -18.30 -0.12 36.68
N THR A 275 -18.98 -1.13 36.13
CA THR A 275 -20.22 -0.94 35.39
C THR A 275 -21.31 -1.41 36.34
N ALA A 276 -21.87 -0.47 37.11
CA ALA A 276 -23.01 -0.77 37.96
C ALA A 276 -24.24 -1.02 37.07
N ASP A 277 -24.71 -2.25 37.12
CA ASP A 277 -26.04 -2.78 36.79
C ASP A 277 -27.12 -1.80 36.31
N GLY A 278 -27.74 -2.13 35.17
CA GLY A 278 -29.09 -1.68 34.81
C GLY A 278 -29.23 -1.12 33.39
N ALA A 279 -29.70 -1.94 32.46
CA ALA A 279 -30.05 -1.50 31.12
C ALA A 279 -31.29 -0.59 31.14
N THR A 280 -31.14 0.70 30.82
CA THR A 280 -32.03 1.43 29.90
C THR A 280 -31.37 2.75 29.44
N THR A 281 -31.12 2.82 28.14
CA THR A 281 -30.88 4.01 27.29
C THR A 281 -30.35 5.30 27.95
N ALA A 282 -29.02 5.47 27.99
CA ALA A 282 -28.32 6.75 28.16
C ALA A 282 -26.92 6.65 27.50
N PRO A 283 -26.32 7.77 27.04
CA PRO A 283 -25.29 7.75 25.99
C PRO A 283 -23.98 7.12 26.47
N ALA A 284 -23.18 6.67 25.50
CA ALA A 284 -21.82 6.17 25.71
C ALA A 284 -21.04 7.07 26.69
N PRO A 285 -20.19 6.52 27.58
CA PRO A 285 -19.43 7.32 28.53
C PRO A 285 -18.55 8.30 27.76
N SER A 286 -18.99 9.55 27.67
CA SER A 286 -18.14 10.64 27.21
C SER A 286 -17.14 10.89 28.32
N VAL A 287 -15.88 10.55 28.08
CA VAL A 287 -14.78 11.14 28.86
C VAL A 287 -14.79 12.61 28.50
N ASP A 288 -15.32 13.44 29.39
CA ASP A 288 -15.31 14.88 29.25
C ASP A 288 -13.87 15.36 29.45
N PHE A 289 -13.20 15.70 28.35
CA PHE A 289 -11.89 16.34 28.34
C PHE A 289 -12.02 17.87 28.49
N THR A 290 -13.06 18.37 29.18
CA THR A 290 -12.99 19.74 29.68
C THR A 290 -11.81 19.82 30.67
N PRO A 291 -10.80 20.66 30.40
CA PRO A 291 -9.70 20.83 31.31
C PRO A 291 -10.24 21.52 32.57
N THR A 292 -10.62 20.73 33.58
CA THR A 292 -10.82 21.27 34.92
C THR A 292 -9.51 21.89 35.37
N THR A 293 -9.62 23.10 35.93
CA THR A 293 -8.54 23.97 36.42
C THR A 293 -7.71 23.39 37.58
N SER A 294 -7.71 22.07 37.78
CA SER A 294 -6.94 21.35 38.79
C SER A 294 -5.45 21.21 38.45
N PHE A 295 -5.03 21.46 37.21
CA PHE A 295 -3.62 21.38 36.80
C PHE A 295 -2.71 22.53 37.26
N ARG A 296 -3.25 23.57 37.93
CA ARG A 296 -2.43 24.66 38.51
C ARG A 296 -2.08 24.48 40.00
N ALA A 297 -2.49 23.39 40.65
CA ALA A 297 -2.30 23.21 42.10
C ALA A 297 -1.16 22.26 42.51
N SER A 298 -0.44 21.63 41.59
CA SER A 298 0.58 20.61 41.93
C SER A 298 2.02 20.96 41.53
N SER A 299 2.29 22.19 41.08
CA SER A 299 3.67 22.63 40.77
C SER A 299 4.45 23.14 41.98
N ALA A 300 3.90 23.06 43.20
CA ALA A 300 4.61 23.42 44.42
C ALA A 300 4.80 22.19 45.29
N THR A 301 6.08 21.85 45.51
CA THR A 301 6.56 20.94 46.56
C THR A 301 6.64 19.45 46.20
N TYR A 302 7.41 19.13 45.16
CA TYR A 302 8.12 17.85 45.12
C TYR A 302 9.29 17.92 46.11
N LEU A 303 9.14 17.29 47.28
CA LEU A 303 10.25 17.10 48.21
C LEU A 303 11.28 16.15 47.60
N THR A 304 12.53 16.57 47.60
CA THR A 304 13.65 15.72 47.17
C THR A 304 13.79 14.52 48.11
N GLU A 305 14.39 13.42 47.64
CA GLU A 305 14.60 12.21 48.46
C GLU A 305 15.37 12.51 49.76
N MET A 306 16.25 13.52 49.75
CA MET A 306 16.98 13.98 50.93
C MET A 306 16.10 14.68 51.97
N GLU A 307 15.07 15.43 51.54
CA GLU A 307 14.12 16.08 52.45
C GLU A 307 13.15 15.07 53.08
N LYS A 308 12.72 14.07 52.32
CA LYS A 308 11.93 12.94 52.86
C LYS A 308 12.71 12.18 53.95
N LEU A 309 14.02 12.00 53.76
CA LEU A 309 14.89 11.29 54.70
C LEU A 309 15.15 12.12 55.97
N ARG A 310 15.22 13.45 55.86
CA ARG A 310 15.33 14.37 57.01
C ARG A 310 14.07 14.38 57.87
N LEU A 311 12.88 14.42 57.25
CA LEU A 311 11.58 14.33 57.92
C LEU A 311 11.40 12.99 58.66
N ARG A 312 11.88 11.87 58.09
CA ARG A 312 11.86 10.56 58.77
C ARG A 312 12.69 10.54 60.06
N ARG A 313 13.86 11.19 60.08
CA ARG A 313 14.72 11.25 61.27
C ARG A 313 14.10 12.11 62.37
N GLU A 314 13.46 13.23 62.02
CA GLU A 314 12.73 14.06 62.98
C GLU A 314 11.53 13.33 63.62
N HIS A 315 10.82 12.51 62.84
CA HIS A 315 9.70 11.73 63.36
C HIS A 315 10.15 10.58 64.28
N GLN A 316 11.30 9.96 64.00
CA GLN A 316 11.85 8.91 64.86
C GLN A 316 12.41 9.45 66.19
N GLY A 317 12.90 10.70 66.23
CA GLY A 317 13.37 11.35 67.45
C GLY A 317 12.26 11.65 68.47
N ARG A 318 10.99 11.73 68.04
CA ARG A 318 9.84 12.09 68.89
C ARG A 318 9.15 10.90 69.57
N SER A 319 9.53 9.66 69.27
CA SER A 319 8.85 8.43 69.77
C SER A 319 9.53 7.75 70.98
N ARG A 320 10.42 8.43 71.71
CA ARG A 320 10.98 7.92 72.98
C ARG A 320 10.50 8.76 74.16
N GLY A 321 9.38 8.36 74.75
CA GLY A 321 8.84 8.91 76.00
C GLY A 321 7.75 8.01 76.56
N GLY A 322 8.08 7.20 77.56
CA GLY A 322 7.30 6.05 78.01
C GLY A 322 6.07 6.34 78.87
N ARG A 323 5.27 5.30 79.11
CA ARG A 323 4.26 5.25 80.17
C ARG A 323 4.56 4.08 81.11
N HIS A 324 5.17 4.40 82.25
CA HIS A 324 5.12 3.57 83.45
C HIS A 324 3.69 3.52 84.00
N ARG A 325 3.21 2.33 84.38
CA ARG A 325 2.06 2.17 85.29
C ARG A 325 2.59 1.61 86.61
N ARG A 326 2.52 2.44 87.66
CA ARG A 326 2.80 2.06 89.07
C ARG A 326 1.61 1.29 89.65
N ARG A 327 1.92 0.35 90.56
CA ARG A 327 1.01 -0.41 91.44
C ARG A 327 0.64 0.36 92.72
N HIS A 328 -0.36 -0.19 93.42
CA HIS A 328 -0.71 -0.16 94.86
C HIS A 328 -1.91 0.72 95.28
N PRO A 329 -2.64 0.35 96.35
CA PRO A 329 -2.37 -0.64 97.42
C PRO A 329 -2.90 -2.04 97.14
#